data_AF-A0A0N0CZE4-F1
#
_entry.id   AF-A0A0N0CZE4-F1
#
_cell.length_a   1.000
_cell.length_b   1.000
_cell.length_c   1.000
_cell.angle_alpha   90.00
_cell.angle_beta   90.00
_cell.angle_gamma   90.00
#
_symmetry.space_group_name_H-M   'P 1'
#
loop_
_entity.id
_entity.type
_entity.pdbx_description
1 polymer ?
#
loop_
_entity_poly.entity_id
_entity_poly.type
_entity_poly.pdbx_seq_one_letter_code
_entity_poly.pdbx_strand_id
1 'polypeptide(L)'
;MKKKFLHIYINPKQGVTQNDIEEKMSLALDWYRYDDKIYLVYTSSDASKWQGRLIKFVQGGGRLFISPLDIDSKTGWMEKDFWEFIKSKKLNEL
;
A
#
# COMPACT_ATOMS: atom_id res chain seq x y z
N MET A 1 12.70 12.89 -1.19
CA MET A 1 12.47 11.66 -1.99
C MET A 1 11.19 11.84 -2.82
N LYS A 2 11.19 11.40 -4.07
CA LYS A 2 10.01 11.46 -4.96
C LYS A 2 8.86 10.62 -4.37
N LYS A 3 7.66 11.21 -4.32
CA LYS A 3 6.43 10.52 -3.90
C LYS A 3 6.03 9.50 -4.99
N LYS A 4 5.48 8.37 -4.58
CA LYS A 4 5.13 7.26 -5.48
C LYS A 4 4.00 6.42 -4.89
N PHE A 5 3.37 5.63 -5.75
CA PHE A 5 2.46 4.58 -5.34
C PHE A 5 3.19 3.24 -5.22
N LEU A 6 2.85 2.48 -4.18
CA LEU A 6 3.21 1.08 -4.02
C LEU A 6 1.94 0.24 -3.95
N HIS A 7 1.90 -0.83 -4.72
CA HIS A 7 0.99 -1.96 -4.47
C HIS A 7 1.61 -2.83 -3.38
N ILE A 8 0.88 -3.05 -2.29
CA ILE A 8 1.29 -3.92 -1.19
C ILE A 8 0.23 -5.00 -1.00
N TYR A 9 0.61 -6.24 -1.28
CA TYR A 9 -0.13 -7.42 -0.85
C TYR A 9 0.47 -7.94 0.45
N ILE A 10 -0.37 -8.19 1.45
CA ILE A 10 0.04 -8.77 2.73
C ILE A 10 -0.97 -9.81 3.21
N ASN A 11 -0.50 -11.04 3.38
CA ASN A 11 -1.22 -12.10 4.07
C ASN A 11 -0.49 -12.38 5.39
N PRO A 12 -0.99 -11.88 6.52
CA PRO A 12 -0.29 -11.99 7.80
C PRO A 12 -0.14 -13.44 8.25
N LYS A 13 0.84 -13.67 9.13
CA LYS A 13 0.92 -14.89 9.94
C LYS A 13 -0.20 -14.89 11.00
N GLN A 14 -0.47 -16.06 11.58
CA GLN A 14 -1.48 -16.20 12.63
C GLN A 14 -1.21 -15.24 13.80
N GLY A 15 -2.29 -14.66 14.34
CA GLY A 15 -2.24 -13.75 15.49
C GLY A 15 -1.94 -12.28 15.15
N VAL A 16 -1.60 -11.97 13.90
CA VAL A 16 -1.50 -10.58 13.43
C VAL A 16 -2.85 -10.15 12.86
N THR A 17 -3.36 -9.04 13.37
CA THR A 17 -4.65 -8.46 12.99
C THR A 17 -4.50 -7.49 11.83
N GLN A 18 -5.63 -7.12 11.22
CA GLN A 18 -5.66 -6.04 10.23
C GLN A 18 -5.22 -4.70 10.84
N ASN A 19 -5.61 -4.40 12.08
CA ASN A 19 -5.24 -3.16 12.76
C ASN A 19 -3.71 -3.05 12.91
N ASP A 20 -3.02 -4.14 13.25
CA ASP A 20 -1.55 -4.15 13.34
C ASP A 20 -0.88 -3.72 12.02
N ILE A 21 -1.48 -4.12 10.89
CA ILE A 21 -1.00 -3.78 9.54
C ILE A 21 -1.33 -2.33 9.23
N GLU A 22 -2.56 -1.89 9.48
CA GLU A 22 -3.05 -0.53 9.17
C GLU A 22 -2.35 0.54 10.01
N GLU A 23 -1.94 0.23 11.23
CA GLU A 23 -1.03 1.07 12.02
C GLU A 23 0.31 1.33 11.29
N LYS A 24 0.83 0.33 10.56
CA LYS A 24 2.05 0.52 9.74
C LYS A 24 1.76 1.21 8.43
N MET A 25 0.59 0.98 7.82
CA MET A 25 0.17 1.72 6.62
C MET A 25 0.03 3.22 6.92
N SER A 26 -0.38 3.58 8.14
CA SER A 26 -0.49 4.97 8.59
C SER A 26 0.85 5.71 8.75
N LEU A 27 1.99 5.05 8.51
CA LEU A 27 3.30 5.68 8.33
C LEU A 27 3.54 6.19 6.90
N ALA A 28 2.61 5.94 5.98
CA ALA A 28 2.59 6.50 4.64
C ALA A 28 2.16 7.97 4.64
N LEU A 29 2.17 8.59 3.46
CA LEU A 29 1.49 9.89 3.31
C LEU A 29 -0.02 9.67 3.25
N ASP A 30 -0.45 8.59 2.59
CA ASP A 30 -1.81 8.10 2.60
C ASP A 30 -1.86 6.65 2.10
N TRP A 31 -2.98 5.96 2.32
CA TRP A 31 -3.20 4.61 1.83
C TRP A 31 -4.68 4.33 1.57
N TYR A 32 -4.95 3.40 0.67
CA TYR A 32 -6.29 2.92 0.37
C TYR A 32 -6.28 1.39 0.34
N ARG A 33 -7.22 0.75 1.01
CA ARG A 33 -7.39 -0.72 1.00
C ARG A 33 -8.59 -1.07 0.13
N TYR A 34 -8.33 -1.67 -1.03
CA TYR A 34 -9.37 -2.03 -1.99
C TYR A 34 -9.75 -3.51 -1.96
N ASP A 35 -9.00 -4.32 -1.22
CA ASP A 35 -9.27 -5.75 -0.97
C ASP A 35 -8.67 -6.11 0.41
N ASP A 36 -9.11 -7.21 1.02
CA ASP A 36 -8.76 -7.62 2.38
C ASP A 36 -7.25 -7.68 2.64
N LYS A 37 -6.47 -7.97 1.60
CA LYS A 37 -5.02 -8.20 1.68
C LYS A 37 -4.22 -7.21 0.85
N ILE A 38 -4.87 -6.22 0.23
CA ILE A 38 -4.22 -5.37 -0.76
C ILE A 38 -4.41 -3.90 -0.44
N TYR A 39 -3.27 -3.20 -0.40
CA TYR A 39 -3.16 -1.80 -0.10
C TYR A 39 -2.50 -1.08 -1.27
N LEU A 40 -3.09 0.03 -1.68
CA LEU A 40 -2.44 1.05 -2.49
C LEU A 40 -1.87 2.11 -1.56
N VAL A 41 -0.55 2.22 -1.50
CA VAL A 41 0.15 3.09 -0.55
C VAL A 41 0.81 4.25 -1.28
N TYR A 42 0.46 5.48 -0.91
CA TYR A 42 1.10 6.69 -1.40
C TYR A 42 2.18 7.16 -0.42
N THR A 43 3.43 7.19 -0.85
CA THR A 43 4.56 7.33 0.07
C THR A 43 5.77 8.02 -0.56
N SER A 44 6.61 8.62 0.28
CA SER A 44 7.95 9.09 -0.07
C SER A 44 9.04 8.04 0.20
N SER A 45 8.71 6.93 0.86
CA SER A 45 9.63 5.83 1.16
C SER A 45 9.71 4.83 0.02
N ASP A 46 10.83 4.12 -0.11
CA ASP A 46 10.97 3.05 -1.10
C ASP A 46 10.40 1.70 -0.61
N ALA A 47 10.34 0.73 -1.52
CA ALA A 47 9.82 -0.61 -1.25
C ALA A 47 10.65 -1.36 -0.19
N SER A 48 11.97 -1.16 -0.14
CA SER A 48 12.86 -1.82 0.84
C SER A 48 12.54 -1.36 2.27
N LYS A 49 12.34 -0.06 2.46
CA LYS A 49 11.91 0.49 3.75
C LYS A 49 10.54 -0.04 4.18
N TRP A 50 9.61 -0.20 3.23
CA TRP A 50 8.31 -0.82 3.51
C TRP A 50 8.41 -2.31 3.83
N GLN A 51 9.29 -3.05 3.14
CA GLN A 51 9.57 -4.45 3.47
C GLN A 51 10.07 -4.55 4.92
N GLY A 52 11.03 -3.73 5.33
CA GLY A 52 11.54 -3.71 6.71
C GLY A 52 10.46 -3.44 7.77
N ARG A 53 9.45 -2.63 7.45
CA ARG A 53 8.31 -2.34 8.35
C ARG A 53 7.35 -3.52 8.51
N LEU A 54 7.13 -4.27 7.42
CA LEU A 54 6.04 -5.25 7.32
C LEU A 54 6.50 -6.71 7.48
N ILE A 55 7.79 -7.00 7.27
CA ILE A 55 8.32 -8.37 7.23
C ILE A 55 8.02 -9.17 8.52
N LYS A 56 8.02 -8.50 9.68
CA LYS A 56 7.70 -9.11 10.99
C LYS A 56 6.29 -9.69 11.09
N PHE A 57 5.35 -9.18 10.29
CA PHE A 57 3.97 -9.64 10.25
C PHE A 57 3.77 -10.90 9.42
N VAL A 58 4.76 -11.28 8.61
CA VAL A 58 4.66 -12.42 7.70
C VAL A 58 5.72 -13.49 7.94
N GLN A 59 6.86 -13.15 8.54
CA GLN A 59 7.90 -14.13 8.88
C GLN A 59 7.33 -15.26 9.76
N GLY A 60 7.52 -16.50 9.32
CA GLY A 60 7.06 -17.70 10.00
C GLY A 60 5.68 -18.23 9.58
N GLY A 61 5.04 -17.67 8.54
CA GLY A 61 3.80 -18.26 8.00
C GLY A 61 2.92 -17.37 7.11
N GLY A 62 3.33 -16.15 6.82
CA GLY A 62 2.61 -15.21 5.96
C GLY A 62 3.27 -15.00 4.59
N ARG A 63 2.72 -14.07 3.80
CA ARG A 63 3.23 -13.67 2.49
C ARG A 63 3.20 -12.16 2.36
N LEU A 64 4.25 -11.58 1.77
CA LEU A 64 4.36 -10.15 1.51
C LEU A 64 4.86 -9.95 0.09
N PHE A 65 4.19 -9.08 -0.66
CA PHE A 65 4.63 -8.64 -1.97
C PHE A 65 4.47 -7.11 -2.06
N ILE A 66 5.53 -6.43 -2.46
CA ILE A 66 5.58 -4.97 -2.59
C ILE A 66 6.11 -4.65 -3.98
N SER A 67 5.34 -3.88 -4.75
CA SER A 67 5.74 -3.40 -6.06
C SER A 67 5.48 -1.92 -6.20
N PRO A 68 6.38 -1.13 -6.79
CA PRO A 68 6.01 0.16 -7.36
C PRO A 68 4.84 0.00 -8.33
N LEU A 69 3.91 0.94 -8.30
CA LEU A 69 2.77 0.95 -9.22
C LEU A 69 2.85 2.21 -10.10
N ASP A 70 2.88 2.00 -11.42
CA ASP A 70 2.67 3.08 -12.38
C ASP A 70 1.17 3.36 -12.50
N ILE A 71 0.78 4.59 -12.15
CA ILE A 71 -0.62 5.02 -12.13
C ILE A 71 -0.97 5.86 -13.37
N ASP A 72 -0.02 6.11 -14.25
CA ASP A 72 -0.22 6.88 -15.47
C ASP A 72 -0.77 6.00 -16.59
N SER A 73 -0.33 4.74 -16.64
CA SER A 73 -0.68 3.75 -17.66
C SER A 73 -1.79 2.76 -17.22
N LYS A 74 -2.64 3.15 -16.25
CA LYS A 74 -3.69 2.29 -15.68
C LYS A 74 -4.91 2.11 -16.58
N THR A 75 -5.51 0.92 -16.55
CA THR A 75 -6.79 0.57 -17.19
C THR A 75 -7.53 -0.43 -16.29
N GLY A 76 -8.85 -0.36 -16.21
CA GLY A 76 -9.66 -1.32 -15.44
C GLY A 76 -10.96 -0.73 -14.92
N TRP A 77 -11.70 -1.55 -14.16
CA TRP A 77 -12.93 -1.16 -13.46
C TRP A 77 -12.71 -1.28 -11.96
N MET A 78 -12.90 -0.17 -11.25
CA MET A 78 -12.82 -0.07 -9.78
C MET A 78 -13.90 0.89 -9.30
N GLU A 79 -14.18 0.86 -8.01
CA GLU A 79 -15.08 1.79 -7.33
C GLU A 79 -14.63 3.25 -7.52
N LYS A 80 -15.60 4.18 -7.45
CA LYS A 80 -15.38 5.59 -7.72
C LYS A 80 -14.36 6.21 -6.74
N ASP A 81 -14.46 5.85 -5.47
CA ASP A 81 -13.63 6.35 -4.39
C ASP A 81 -12.15 5.95 -4.55
N PHE A 82 -11.86 4.76 -5.10
CA PHE A 82 -10.50 4.34 -5.46
C PHE A 82 -9.88 5.28 -6.50
N TRP A 83 -10.64 5.63 -7.54
CA TRP A 83 -10.16 6.58 -8.56
C TRP A 83 -10.01 7.99 -8.01
N GLU A 84 -10.93 8.42 -7.14
CA GLU A 84 -10.85 9.71 -6.45
C GLU A 84 -9.63 9.78 -5.54
N PHE A 85 -9.32 8.70 -4.80
CA PHE A 85 -8.11 8.58 -4.00
C PHE A 85 -6.85 8.83 -4.85
N ILE A 86 -6.70 8.10 -5.96
CA ILE A 86 -5.57 8.28 -6.89
C ILE A 86 -5.49 9.72 -7.41
N LYS A 87 -6.61 10.25 -7.90
CA LYS A 87 -6.68 11.60 -8.48
C LYS A 87 -6.27 12.66 -7.46
N SER A 88 -6.71 12.52 -6.21
CA SER A 88 -6.39 13.46 -5.13
C SER A 88 -4.88 13.57 -4.88
N LYS A 89 -4.11 12.49 -5.04
CA LYS A 89 -2.67 12.53 -4.78
C LYS A 89 -1.89 13.12 -5.94
N LYS A 90 -2.35 12.94 -7.18
CA LYS A 90 -1.75 13.57 -8.35
C LYS A 90 -1.96 15.08 -8.39
N LEU A 91 -3.14 15.55 -7.97
CA LEU A 91 -3.43 16.99 -7.90
C LEU A 91 -2.53 17.71 -6.88
N ASN A 92 -2.14 17.03 -5.79
CA ASN A 92 -1.26 17.57 -4.76
C ASN A 92 0.25 17.50 -5.10
N GLU A 93 0.58 17.18 -6.35
CA GLU A 93 1.95 17.22 -6.90
C GLU A 93 2.17 18.37 -7.89
N LEU A 94 1.11 19.12 -8.24
CA LEU A 94 1.13 20.36 -9.02
C LEU A 94 1.18 21.57 -8.08
#